data_AF-A0A6I4U1L6-F1
#
_entry.id   AF-A0A6I4U1L6-F1
#
_cell.length_a   1.000
_cell.length_b   1.000
_cell.length_c   1.000
_cell.angle_alpha   90.00
_cell.angle_beta   90.00
_cell.angle_gamma   90.00
#
_symmetry.space_group_name_H-M   'P 1'
#
loop_
_entity.id
_entity.type
_entity.pdbx_description
1 polymer ?
#
loop_
_entity_poly.entity_id
_entity_poly.type
_entity_poly.pdbx_seq_one_letter_code
_entity_poly.pdbx_strand_id
1 'polypeptide(L)' 'MESRLIGSAAVREMCGGISDMSIWRWLNDDALNFPKPIYISRRRYWREADILDWINSREVAA' A
#
# COMPACT_ATOMS: atom_id res chain seq x y z
N MET A 1 11.51 13.59 -6.86
CA MET A 1 10.87 12.37 -7.41
C MET A 1 9.39 12.53 -7.26
N GLU A 2 8.67 12.35 -8.36
CA GLU A 2 7.26 12.72 -8.49
C GLU A 2 6.39 11.91 -7.51
N SER A 3 5.64 12.63 -6.67
CA SER A 3 4.72 12.07 -5.67
C SER A 3 3.50 11.46 -6.34
N ARG A 4 3.69 10.40 -7.13
CA ARG A 4 2.60 9.73 -7.83
C ARG A 4 1.67 9.10 -6.82
N LEU A 5 0.38 9.48 -6.89
CA LEU A 5 -0.67 8.88 -6.09
C LEU A 5 -1.31 7.73 -6.87
N ILE A 6 -1.30 6.55 -6.27
CA ILE A 6 -1.90 5.34 -6.82
C ILE A 6 -3.14 4.96 -6.00
N GLY A 7 -4.19 4.49 -6.68
CA GLY A 7 -5.41 4.03 -6.03
C GLY A 7 -5.29 2.58 -5.53
N SER A 8 -6.30 2.12 -4.80
CA SER A 8 -6.31 0.75 -4.23
C SER A 8 -6.17 -0.35 -5.28
N ALA A 9 -6.66 -0.18 -6.51
CA ALA A 9 -6.48 -1.15 -7.58
C ALA A 9 -4.99 -1.37 -7.93
N ALA A 10 -4.24 -0.29 -8.15
CA ALA A 10 -2.82 -0.36 -8.45
C ALA A 10 -2.01 -0.93 -7.28
N VAL A 11 -2.35 -0.54 -6.03
CA VAL A 11 -1.71 -1.11 -4.84
C VAL A 11 -1.90 -2.63 -4.77
N ARG A 12 -3.09 -3.12 -5.11
CA ARG A 12 -3.39 -4.55 -5.14
C ARG A 12 -2.55 -5.30 -6.17
N GLU A 13 -2.40 -4.74 -7.37
CA GLU A 13 -1.57 -5.30 -8.43
C GLU A 13 -0.09 -5.34 -8.03
N MET A 14 0.44 -4.25 -7.48
CA MET A 14 1.83 -4.16 -7.01
C MET A 14 2.15 -5.16 -5.91
N CYS A 15 1.19 -5.48 -5.05
CA CYS A 15 1.36 -6.46 -3.97
C CYS A 15 1.09 -7.92 -4.41
N GLY A 16 1.09 -8.22 -5.72
CA GLY A 16 0.87 -9.57 -6.23
C GLY A 16 -0.59 -9.94 -6.51
N GLY A 17 -1.45 -8.96 -6.81
CA GLY A 17 -2.85 -9.20 -7.18
C GLY A 17 -3.79 -9.49 -5.99
N ILE A 18 -3.50 -8.93 -4.82
CA ILE A 18 -4.28 -9.17 -3.60
C ILE A 18 -5.70 -8.58 -3.65
N SER A 19 -6.54 -8.95 -2.68
CA SER A 19 -7.89 -8.38 -2.51
C SER A 19 -7.88 -7.12 -1.65
N ASP A 20 -8.93 -6.29 -1.78
CA ASP A 20 -9.11 -5.09 -0.96
C ASP A 20 -9.20 -5.43 0.55
N MET A 21 -9.78 -6.59 0.89
CA MET A 21 -9.80 -7.11 2.25
C MET A 21 -8.40 -7.39 2.82
N SER A 22 -7.42 -7.78 1.99
CA SER A 22 -6.04 -7.95 2.43
C SER A 22 -5.44 -6.60 2.84
N ILE A 23 -5.66 -5.56 2.02
CA ILE A 23 -5.27 -4.19 2.34
C ILE A 23 -5.94 -3.74 3.65
N TRP A 24 -7.24 -4.02 3.83
CA TRP A 24 -7.92 -3.70 5.09
C TRP A 24 -7.28 -4.41 6.29
N ARG A 25 -6.96 -5.71 6.19
CA ARG A 25 -6.27 -6.44 7.28
C ARG A 25 -4.93 -5.82 7.60
N TRP A 26 -4.13 -5.48 6.59
CA TRP A 26 -2.81 -4.88 6.78
C TRP A 26 -2.88 -3.47 7.39
N LEU A 27 -3.92 -2.71 7.06
CA LEU A 27 -4.16 -1.40 7.69
C LEU A 27 -4.57 -1.50 9.17
N ASN A 28 -5.09 -2.66 9.60
CA ASN A 28 -5.47 -2.91 11.00
C ASN A 28 -4.42 -3.72 11.77
N ASP A 29 -3.30 -4.08 11.13
CA ASP A 29 -2.23 -4.83 11.74
C ASP A 29 -0.97 -3.94 11.85
N ASP A 30 -0.80 -3.33 13.02
CA ASP A 30 0.34 -2.46 13.30
C ASP A 30 1.70 -3.19 13.19
N ALA A 31 1.75 -4.51 13.31
CA ALA A 31 3.00 -5.26 13.16
C ALA A 31 3.53 -5.23 11.71
N LEU A 32 2.64 -5.03 10.74
CA LEU A 32 3.00 -4.97 9.32
C LEU A 32 3.50 -3.61 8.87
N ASN A 33 3.32 -2.54 9.67
CA ASN A 33 3.71 -1.16 9.34
C ASN A 33 3.30 -0.75 7.92
N PHE A 34 2.10 -1.16 7.48
CA PHE A 34 1.63 -0.89 6.13
C PHE A 34 1.35 0.61 5.90
N PRO A 35 1.72 1.20 4.75
CA PRO A 35 1.53 2.62 4.48
C PRO A 35 0.07 3.08 4.60
N LYS A 36 -0.14 4.18 5.34
CA LYS A 36 -1.48 4.73 5.55
C LYS A 36 -2.01 5.43 4.29
N PRO A 37 -3.29 5.22 3.92
CA PRO A 37 -3.87 5.88 2.77
C PRO A 37 -4.09 7.37 3.01
N ILE A 38 -3.91 8.14 1.94
CA ILE A 38 -4.40 9.49 1.78
C ILE A 38 -5.83 9.41 1.24
N TYR A 39 -6.78 10.00 1.96
CA TYR A 39 -8.17 10.06 1.54
C TYR A 39 -8.42 11.31 0.70
N ILE A 40 -8.83 11.13 -0.56
CA ILE A 40 -9.33 12.21 -1.40
C ILE A 40 -10.80 11.91 -1.69
N SER A 41 -11.70 12.71 -1.11
CA SER A 41 -13.13 12.42 -1.07
C SER A 41 -13.37 11.04 -0.43
N ARG A 42 -14.03 10.10 -1.14
CA ARG A 42 -14.34 8.75 -0.66
C ARG A 42 -13.35 7.67 -1.12
N ARG A 43 -12.27 8.06 -1.80
CA ARG A 43 -11.29 7.11 -2.37
C ARG A 43 -9.97 7.17 -1.60
N ARG A 44 -9.36 6.00 -1.47
CA ARG A 44 -8.04 5.81 -0.85
C ARG A 44 -6.97 5.89 -1.92
N TYR A 45 -5.93 6.66 -1.62
CA TYR A 45 -4.73 6.82 -2.43
C TYR A 45 -3.50 6.55 -1.58
N TRP A 46 -2.44 6.07 -2.20
CA TRP A 46 -1.14 5.90 -1.56
C TRP A 46 -0.10 6.57 -2.43
N ARG A 47 1.01 7.00 -1.83
CA ARG A 47 2.16 7.37 -2.64
C ARG A 47 2.80 6.08 -3.14
N GLU A 48 3.09 6.04 -4.43
CA GLU A 48 3.75 4.90 -5.07
C GLU A 48 5.06 4.55 -4.36
N ALA A 49 5.85 5.56 -4.01
CA ALA A 49 7.12 5.41 -3.30
C ALA A 49 6.97 4.73 -1.92
N ASP A 50 5.95 5.07 -1.14
CA ASP A 50 5.74 4.49 0.20
C ASP A 50 5.39 2.99 0.08
N ILE A 51 4.62 2.61 -0.95
CA ILE A 51 4.26 1.20 -1.20
C ILE A 51 5.49 0.41 -1.66
N LEU A 52 6.30 0.97 -2.57
CA LEU A 52 7.54 0.33 -3.03
C LEU A 52 8.52 0.13 -1.88
N ASP A 53 8.71 1.15 -1.04
CA ASP A 53 9.60 1.07 0.14
C ASP A 53 9.15 -0.03 1.11
N TRP A 54 7.84 -0.13 1.35
CA TRP A 54 7.27 -1.19 2.18
C TRP A 54 7.48 -2.59 1.58
N ILE A 55 7.32 -2.77 0.26
CA ILE A 55 7.59 -4.05 -0.42
C ILE A 55 9.07 -4.42 -0.28
N ASN A 56 9.98 -3.49 -0.60
CA ASN A 56 11.43 -3.70 -0.51
C ASN A 56 11.86 -4.09 0.92
N SER A 57 11.28 -3.43 1.94
CA SER A 57 11.56 -3.73 3.35
C SER A 57 11.21 -5.18 3.74
N ARG A 58 10.28 -5.82 3.01
CA ARG A 58 9.85 -7.20 3.27
C ARG A 58 10.61 -8.22 2.44
N GLU A 59 11.02 -7.89 1.22
CA GLU A 59 11.87 -8.76 0.40
C GLU A 59 13.25 -8.95 1.04
N VAL A 60 13.79 -7.92 1.72
CA VAL A 60 15.08 -8.02 2.42
C VAL A 60 15.00 -8.84 3.71
N ALA A 61 13.81 -9.10 4.23
CA ALA A 61 13.60 -9.87 5.47
C ALA A 61 13.35 -11.38 5.23
N ALA A 62 13.41 -11.85 3.98
CA ALA A 62 13.14 -13.24 3.58
C ALA A 62 14.42 -14.06 3.31
#